data_AF-A0A926ALZ9-F1
#
_entry.id   AF-A0A926ALZ9-F1
#
_cell.length_a   1.000
_cell.length_b   1.000
_cell.length_c   1.000
_cell.angle_alpha   90.00
_cell.angle_beta   90.00
_cell.angle_gamma   90.00
#
_symmetry.space_group_name_H-M   'P 1'
#
loop_
_entity.id
_entity.type
_entity.pdbx_description
1 polymer ?
#
loop_
_entity_poly.entity_id
_entity_poly.type
_entity_poly.pdbx_seq_one_letter_code
_entity_poly.pdbx_strand_id
1 'polypeptide(L)'
;MRSTSAALRVALIVMIVLLAIALIFRWDRQLHSLEDTASRVLLSLLGLAVGAWMLRILSAGARKLRKTFVFGTIAILISQICYHGLVGAGWKPITFVWRTWWISIVVAVLTTHLVWLHFVGAEQMKLRRSAITFACIASAMWTIICLGATPLPDLPSWYLFTAAVATAASVLASITLWLRMRHRRGQLFTRWVKVSWFIGVQIVGAAIAFYIGRLTAPNAGSIDAMPSVLTSMPAAELEAQVEADLNRLRIVADGLDALSARADADTTALRAKLVVEHRDYFLPAEEDRIRAHFMSYLAYRAALLRLAAVYGSYATVSNPAMRAKCFLIAYASSATVYDASLRLTKTYGADPIGRAKLNEADAASGIAAGMFDKIEEAVSADANIELFDNAGKYFDENDPRWQSANVLPADQIAWLGDRINRCRAFVASNRTIDAAERTKRLARRVGKDFYQPYYAAQSLSARGSATRAWSRGRHSSTRRRSRRCSSSFSPATSSWSAETGSPATRSSPASGHTRRCTSAA
;
A
#
# COMPACT_ATOMS: atom_id res chain seq x y z
N MET A 1 -14.82 -24.77 -37.18
CA MET A 1 -14.40 -23.42 -36.73
C MET A 1 -15.54 -22.41 -36.48
N ARG A 2 -16.81 -22.65 -36.87
CA ARG A 2 -17.91 -21.67 -36.60
C ARG A 2 -18.45 -21.68 -35.16
N SER A 3 -18.56 -22.84 -34.48
CA SER A 3 -19.15 -22.92 -33.13
C SER A 3 -18.25 -22.39 -32.00
N THR A 4 -16.93 -22.56 -32.11
CA THR A 4 -15.95 -21.98 -31.16
C THR A 4 -16.01 -20.45 -31.10
N SER A 5 -16.52 -19.81 -32.15
CA SER A 5 -16.68 -18.35 -32.20
C SER A 5 -17.89 -17.83 -31.43
N ALA A 6 -18.93 -18.65 -31.21
CA ALA A 6 -20.13 -18.24 -30.48
C ALA A 6 -19.92 -18.31 -28.96
N ALA A 7 -19.35 -19.41 -28.47
CA ALA A 7 -19.05 -19.59 -27.05
C ALA A 7 -18.09 -18.51 -26.52
N LEU A 8 -17.04 -18.18 -27.29
CA LEU A 8 -16.11 -17.12 -26.91
C LEU A 8 -16.78 -15.73 -26.87
N ARG A 9 -17.74 -15.47 -27.76
CA ARG A 9 -18.49 -14.19 -27.77
C ARG A 9 -19.40 -14.07 -26.55
N VAL A 10 -20.12 -15.14 -26.22
CA VAL A 10 -20.98 -15.18 -25.03
C VAL A 10 -20.13 -15.01 -23.77
N ALA A 11 -18.99 -15.71 -23.66
CA ALA A 11 -18.08 -15.56 -22.54
C ALA A 11 -17.57 -14.12 -22.39
N LEU A 12 -17.22 -13.45 -23.49
CA LEU A 12 -16.70 -12.08 -23.49
C LEU A 12 -17.78 -11.05 -23.15
N ILE A 13 -19.02 -11.24 -23.63
CA ILE A 13 -20.17 -10.40 -23.27
C ILE A 13 -20.52 -10.58 -21.79
N VAL A 14 -20.60 -11.82 -21.31
CA VAL A 14 -20.87 -12.12 -19.89
C VAL A 14 -19.78 -11.50 -19.02
N MET A 15 -18.52 -11.58 -19.42
CA MET A 15 -17.43 -10.97 -18.66
C MET A 15 -17.53 -9.44 -18.63
N ILE A 16 -17.85 -8.78 -19.75
CA ILE A 16 -18.06 -7.32 -19.81
C ILE A 16 -19.25 -6.90 -18.94
N VAL A 17 -20.35 -7.65 -18.97
CA VAL A 17 -21.55 -7.37 -18.16
C VAL A 17 -21.25 -7.57 -16.67
N LEU A 18 -20.57 -8.65 -16.30
CA LEU A 18 -20.13 -8.88 -14.92
C LEU A 18 -19.15 -7.80 -14.45
N LEU A 19 -18.27 -7.32 -15.34
CA LEU A 19 -17.36 -6.22 -15.06
C LEU A 19 -18.12 -4.91 -14.82
N ALA A 20 -19.07 -4.58 -15.69
CA ALA A 20 -19.90 -3.39 -15.57
C ALA A 20 -20.76 -3.44 -14.30
N ILE A 21 -21.36 -4.59 -13.99
CA ILE A 21 -22.14 -4.78 -12.75
C ILE A 21 -21.22 -4.67 -11.51
N ALA A 22 -20.03 -5.28 -11.52
CA ALA A 22 -19.09 -5.18 -10.42
C ALA A 22 -18.57 -3.74 -10.20
N LEU A 23 -18.29 -3.02 -11.29
CA LEU A 23 -17.91 -1.61 -11.27
C LEU A 23 -19.05 -0.71 -10.79
N ILE A 24 -20.28 -0.91 -11.27
CA ILE A 24 -21.42 -0.04 -10.95
C ILE A 24 -21.95 -0.30 -9.53
N PHE A 25 -22.13 -1.57 -9.14
CA PHE A 25 -22.82 -1.90 -7.89
C PHE A 25 -21.90 -2.02 -6.66
N ARG A 26 -20.61 -2.32 -6.85
CA ARG A 26 -19.73 -2.68 -5.73
C ARG A 26 -18.64 -1.64 -5.45
N TRP A 27 -18.34 -0.78 -6.43
CA TRP A 27 -17.31 0.25 -6.30
C TRP A 27 -17.73 1.42 -5.40
N ASP A 28 -19.03 1.76 -5.38
CA ASP A 28 -19.56 2.92 -4.66
C ASP A 28 -19.79 2.67 -3.16
N ARG A 29 -19.93 1.41 -2.70
CA ARG A 29 -20.38 1.14 -1.31
C ARG A 29 -19.48 0.27 -0.43
N GLN A 30 -18.53 -0.52 -0.96
CA GLN A 30 -17.78 -1.49 -0.11
C GLN A 30 -16.33 -1.82 -0.50
N LEU A 31 -15.73 -1.21 -1.54
CA LEU A 31 -14.29 -1.40 -1.81
C LEU A 31 -13.44 -0.53 -0.86
N HIS A 32 -13.57 -0.71 0.44
CA HIS A 32 -12.66 -0.08 1.41
C HIS A 32 -11.26 -0.71 1.40
N SER A 33 -11.07 -1.86 0.74
CA SER A 33 -9.74 -2.39 0.51
C SER A 33 -9.65 -3.17 -0.80
N LEU A 34 -8.79 -2.71 -1.73
CA LEU A 34 -8.32 -3.48 -2.89
C LEU A 34 -7.54 -4.75 -2.47
N GLU A 35 -7.33 -4.95 -1.17
CA GLU A 35 -6.69 -6.15 -0.63
C GLU A 35 -7.64 -7.35 -0.56
N ASP A 36 -8.95 -7.18 -0.77
CA ASP A 36 -9.86 -8.32 -0.80
C ASP A 36 -9.47 -9.32 -1.91
N THR A 37 -9.45 -10.59 -1.56
CA THR A 37 -9.06 -11.69 -2.46
C THR A 37 -9.99 -11.75 -3.66
N ALA A 38 -11.29 -11.47 -3.47
CA ALA A 38 -12.26 -11.46 -4.57
C ALA A 38 -11.95 -10.37 -5.62
N SER A 39 -11.57 -9.16 -5.18
CA SER A 39 -11.15 -8.10 -6.10
C SER A 39 -9.86 -8.45 -6.84
N ARG A 40 -8.89 -9.09 -6.18
CA ARG A 40 -7.64 -9.51 -6.82
C ARG A 40 -7.87 -10.57 -7.90
N VAL A 41 -8.75 -11.53 -7.64
CA VAL A 41 -9.14 -12.56 -8.63
C VAL A 41 -9.86 -11.91 -9.81
N LEU A 42 -10.83 -11.03 -9.54
CA LEU A 42 -11.57 -10.34 -10.60
C LEU A 42 -10.66 -9.50 -11.50
N LEU A 43 -9.76 -8.71 -10.89
CA LEU A 43 -8.77 -7.91 -11.61
C LEU A 43 -7.84 -8.81 -12.43
N SER A 44 -7.35 -9.91 -11.86
CA SER A 44 -6.51 -10.87 -12.59
C SER A 44 -7.21 -11.44 -13.82
N LEU A 45 -8.47 -11.85 -13.69
CA LEU A 45 -9.26 -12.34 -14.82
C LEU A 45 -9.48 -11.27 -15.88
N LEU A 46 -9.71 -10.02 -15.47
CA LEU A 46 -9.84 -8.88 -16.39
C LEU A 46 -8.54 -8.65 -17.17
N GLY A 47 -7.39 -8.62 -16.48
CA GLY A 47 -6.08 -8.47 -17.11
C GLY A 47 -5.84 -9.51 -18.20
N LEU A 48 -6.08 -10.79 -17.88
CA LEU A 48 -5.93 -11.90 -18.82
C LEU A 48 -6.88 -11.77 -20.01
N ALA A 49 -8.13 -11.38 -19.78
CA ALA A 49 -9.12 -11.21 -20.83
C ALA A 49 -8.74 -10.11 -21.82
N VAL A 50 -8.29 -8.95 -21.32
CA VAL A 50 -7.83 -7.82 -22.14
C VAL A 50 -6.57 -8.22 -22.92
N GLY A 51 -5.61 -8.88 -22.27
CA GLY A 51 -4.38 -9.36 -22.92
C GLY A 51 -4.67 -10.36 -24.05
N ALA A 52 -5.52 -11.36 -23.79
CA ALA A 52 -5.91 -12.36 -24.79
C ALA A 52 -6.65 -11.73 -25.98
N TRP A 53 -7.48 -10.74 -25.72
CA TRP A 53 -8.20 -10.00 -26.75
C TRP A 53 -7.26 -9.18 -27.65
N MET A 54 -6.30 -8.46 -27.07
CA MET A 54 -5.27 -7.72 -27.83
C MET A 54 -4.39 -8.67 -28.66
N LEU A 55 -3.97 -9.78 -28.07
CA LEU A 55 -3.16 -10.80 -28.75
C LEU A 55 -3.90 -11.38 -29.97
N ARG A 56 -5.21 -11.58 -29.86
CA ARG A 56 -6.04 -12.03 -30.99
C ARG A 56 -5.99 -11.03 -32.15
N ILE A 57 -6.08 -9.73 -31.90
CA ILE A 57 -6.01 -8.70 -32.94
C ILE A 57 -4.62 -8.65 -33.57
N LEU A 58 -3.57 -8.68 -32.75
CA LEU A 58 -2.19 -8.75 -33.22
C LEU A 58 -1.95 -9.98 -34.08
N SER A 59 -2.45 -11.16 -33.68
CA SER A 59 -2.27 -12.42 -34.40
C SER A 59 -2.88 -12.38 -35.81
N ALA A 60 -3.98 -11.64 -36.02
CA ALA A 60 -4.53 -11.43 -37.35
C ALA A 60 -3.52 -10.71 -38.27
N GLY A 61 -2.76 -9.76 -37.73
CA GLY A 61 -1.73 -8.99 -38.43
C GLY A 61 -0.39 -9.70 -38.62
N ALA A 62 -0.17 -10.85 -38.01
CA ALA A 62 1.15 -11.49 -37.89
C ALA A 62 1.85 -11.73 -39.23
N ARG A 63 1.09 -12.09 -40.29
CA ARG A 63 1.65 -12.33 -41.63
C ARG A 63 2.15 -11.08 -42.33
N LYS A 64 1.43 -9.95 -42.17
CA LYS A 64 1.73 -8.69 -42.87
C LYS A 64 2.65 -7.76 -42.08
N LEU A 65 2.56 -7.80 -40.76
CA LEU A 65 3.24 -6.89 -39.84
C LEU A 65 4.01 -7.68 -38.77
N ARG A 66 4.89 -8.59 -39.20
CA ARG A 66 5.62 -9.52 -38.31
C ARG A 66 6.35 -8.79 -37.18
N LYS A 67 7.05 -7.68 -37.48
CA LYS A 67 7.75 -6.88 -36.47
C LYS A 67 6.78 -6.33 -35.42
N THR A 68 5.70 -5.68 -35.85
CA THR A 68 4.66 -5.13 -34.95
C THR A 68 4.00 -6.22 -34.11
N PHE A 69 3.75 -7.39 -34.67
CA PHE A 69 3.22 -8.54 -33.96
C PHE A 69 4.15 -9.03 -32.84
N VAL A 70 5.45 -9.20 -33.13
CA VAL A 70 6.44 -9.63 -32.14
C VAL A 70 6.56 -8.60 -31.01
N PHE A 71 6.74 -7.33 -31.35
CA PHE A 71 6.84 -6.25 -30.34
C PHE A 71 5.58 -6.16 -29.48
N GLY A 72 4.39 -6.19 -30.09
CA GLY A 72 3.12 -6.15 -29.36
C GLY A 72 2.92 -7.35 -28.45
N THR A 73 3.33 -8.55 -28.88
CA THR A 73 3.23 -9.78 -28.06
C THR A 73 4.15 -9.72 -26.84
N ILE A 74 5.42 -9.29 -27.03
CA ILE A 74 6.37 -9.09 -25.93
C ILE A 74 5.83 -8.05 -24.95
N ALA A 75 5.30 -6.93 -25.45
CA ALA A 75 4.72 -5.88 -24.62
C ALA A 75 3.50 -6.38 -23.81
N ILE A 76 2.61 -7.19 -24.41
CA ILE A 76 1.49 -7.82 -23.69
C ILE A 76 2.02 -8.75 -22.60
N LEU A 77 3.02 -9.59 -22.88
CA LEU A 77 3.57 -10.52 -21.88
C LEU A 77 4.17 -9.78 -20.68
N ILE A 78 5.02 -8.77 -20.94
CA ILE A 78 5.61 -7.92 -19.90
C ILE A 78 4.49 -7.24 -19.10
N SER A 79 3.50 -6.68 -19.79
CA SER A 79 2.36 -6.01 -19.15
C SER A 79 1.58 -6.96 -18.25
N GLN A 80 1.31 -8.20 -18.68
CA GLN A 80 0.60 -9.19 -17.86
C GLN A 80 1.41 -9.58 -16.62
N ILE A 81 2.73 -9.81 -16.77
CA ILE A 81 3.61 -10.14 -15.63
C ILE A 81 3.60 -9.01 -14.61
N CYS A 82 3.81 -7.77 -15.05
CA CYS A 82 3.82 -6.63 -14.14
C CYS A 82 2.43 -6.35 -13.54
N TYR A 83 1.35 -6.49 -14.32
CA TYR A 83 -0.02 -6.34 -13.86
C TYR A 83 -0.37 -7.32 -12.74
N HIS A 84 -0.10 -8.61 -12.93
CA HIS A 84 -0.34 -9.62 -11.90
C HIS A 84 0.57 -9.42 -10.68
N GLY A 85 1.79 -8.94 -10.88
CA GLY A 85 2.66 -8.50 -9.79
C GLY A 85 2.04 -7.37 -8.97
N LEU A 86 1.48 -6.35 -9.62
CA LEU A 86 0.79 -5.23 -8.96
C LEU A 86 -0.48 -5.69 -8.24
N VAL A 87 -1.33 -6.49 -8.90
CA VAL A 87 -2.55 -7.02 -8.29
C VAL A 87 -2.24 -7.91 -7.09
N GLY A 88 -1.20 -8.76 -7.18
CA GLY A 88 -0.73 -9.61 -6.09
C GLY A 88 -0.21 -8.81 -4.90
N ALA A 89 0.54 -7.73 -5.16
CA ALA A 89 1.07 -6.82 -4.16
C ALA A 89 0.02 -5.83 -3.58
N GLY A 90 -1.27 -6.01 -3.89
CA GLY A 90 -2.33 -5.11 -3.44
C GLY A 90 -2.19 -3.68 -3.97
N TRP A 91 -1.62 -3.53 -5.17
CA TRP A 91 -1.29 -2.25 -5.80
C TRP A 91 -0.36 -1.35 -4.99
N LYS A 92 0.38 -1.91 -4.02
CA LYS A 92 1.43 -1.16 -3.33
C LYS A 92 2.42 -0.62 -4.38
N PRO A 93 2.81 0.67 -4.29
CA PRO A 93 3.55 1.36 -5.33
C PRO A 93 5.00 0.85 -5.37
N ILE A 94 5.21 -0.28 -6.02
CA ILE A 94 6.55 -0.66 -6.48
C ILE A 94 6.78 0.14 -7.76
N THR A 95 7.33 1.35 -7.59
CA THR A 95 7.46 2.36 -8.67
C THR A 95 8.01 1.76 -9.96
N PHE A 96 9.02 0.90 -9.86
CA PHE A 96 9.60 0.22 -11.02
C PHE A 96 8.59 -0.69 -11.75
N VAL A 97 7.97 -1.65 -11.05
CA VAL A 97 7.00 -2.58 -11.66
C VAL A 97 5.82 -1.83 -12.24
N TRP A 98 5.37 -0.77 -11.56
CA TRP A 98 4.33 0.10 -12.03
C TRP A 98 4.70 0.83 -13.33
N ARG A 99 5.91 1.43 -13.40
CA ARG A 99 6.42 2.08 -14.61
C ARG A 99 6.55 1.09 -15.77
N THR A 100 7.13 -0.09 -15.51
CA THR A 100 7.27 -1.14 -16.53
C THR A 100 5.92 -1.62 -17.04
N TRP A 101 4.93 -1.82 -16.15
CA TRP A 101 3.56 -2.16 -16.52
C TRP A 101 2.94 -1.08 -17.43
N TRP A 102 3.09 0.19 -17.08
CA TRP A 102 2.57 1.31 -17.87
C TRP A 102 3.16 1.41 -19.27
N ILE A 103 4.49 1.38 -19.35
CA ILE A 103 5.19 1.48 -20.63
C ILE A 103 4.78 0.30 -21.53
N SER A 104 4.76 -0.91 -20.96
CA SER A 104 4.38 -2.11 -21.72
C SER A 104 2.91 -2.11 -22.16
N ILE A 105 1.96 -1.61 -21.34
CA ILE A 105 0.55 -1.51 -21.77
C ILE A 105 0.36 -0.44 -22.85
N VAL A 106 1.04 0.70 -22.76
CA VAL A 106 1.00 1.75 -23.81
C VAL A 106 1.53 1.19 -25.13
N VAL A 107 2.68 0.50 -25.11
CA VAL A 107 3.24 -0.15 -26.30
C VAL A 107 2.31 -1.24 -26.84
N ALA A 108 1.70 -2.05 -25.97
CA ALA A 108 0.75 -3.08 -26.37
C ALA A 108 -0.50 -2.47 -27.05
N VAL A 109 -1.06 -1.40 -26.48
CA VAL A 109 -2.22 -0.70 -27.05
C VAL A 109 -1.86 -0.05 -28.38
N LEU A 110 -0.73 0.66 -28.46
CA LEU A 110 -0.25 1.28 -29.69
C LEU A 110 -0.06 0.25 -30.79
N THR A 111 0.69 -0.83 -30.55
CA THR A 111 0.93 -1.87 -31.56
C THR A 111 -0.36 -2.55 -32.02
N THR A 112 -1.28 -2.84 -31.10
CA THR A 112 -2.61 -3.39 -31.42
C THR A 112 -3.40 -2.42 -32.29
N HIS A 113 -3.34 -1.12 -31.96
CA HIS A 113 -3.99 -0.06 -32.72
C HIS A 113 -3.40 0.10 -34.13
N LEU A 114 -2.07 0.01 -34.29
CA LEU A 114 -1.42 0.05 -35.60
C LEU A 114 -1.85 -1.11 -36.50
N VAL A 115 -1.92 -2.32 -35.95
CA VAL A 115 -2.42 -3.49 -36.67
C VAL A 115 -3.88 -3.30 -37.07
N TRP A 116 -4.71 -2.77 -36.17
CA TRP A 116 -6.10 -2.44 -36.46
C TRP A 116 -6.24 -1.42 -37.59
N LEU A 117 -5.52 -0.29 -37.51
CA LEU A 117 -5.50 0.75 -38.55
C LEU A 117 -5.01 0.22 -39.89
N HIS A 118 -4.11 -0.77 -39.91
CA HIS A 118 -3.66 -1.40 -41.14
C HIS A 118 -4.77 -2.22 -41.81
N PHE A 119 -5.55 -2.98 -41.03
CA PHE A 119 -6.71 -3.72 -41.56
C PHE A 119 -7.83 -2.82 -42.06
N VAL A 120 -7.95 -1.67 -41.43
CA VAL A 120 -9.00 -0.71 -41.66
C VAL A 120 -8.60 0.18 -42.86
N GLY A 121 -7.49 0.91 -42.79
CA GLY A 121 -7.10 1.92 -43.79
C GLY A 121 -6.25 1.45 -44.99
N ALA A 122 -6.55 0.31 -45.62
CA ALA A 122 -5.70 -0.21 -46.71
C ALA A 122 -5.56 0.75 -47.92
N GLU A 123 -6.61 1.52 -48.25
CA GLU A 123 -6.62 2.39 -49.44
C GLU A 123 -6.32 3.88 -49.18
N GLN A 124 -6.53 4.39 -47.97
CA GLN A 124 -6.35 5.82 -47.68
C GLN A 124 -5.07 6.10 -46.89
N MET A 125 -3.95 6.13 -47.61
CA MET A 125 -2.61 6.34 -47.06
C MET A 125 -2.49 7.60 -46.19
N LYS A 126 -3.13 8.73 -46.57
CA LYS A 126 -2.99 10.01 -45.86
C LYS A 126 -3.62 9.99 -44.45
N LEU A 127 -4.89 9.59 -44.34
CA LEU A 127 -5.61 9.53 -43.06
C LEU A 127 -5.04 8.45 -42.13
N ARG A 128 -4.56 7.34 -42.70
CA ARG A 128 -3.86 6.30 -41.93
C ARG A 128 -2.55 6.85 -41.35
N ARG A 129 -1.75 7.56 -42.15
CA ARG A 129 -0.48 8.15 -41.68
C ARG A 129 -0.73 9.14 -40.55
N SER A 130 -1.72 10.03 -40.66
CA SER A 130 -2.01 10.98 -39.58
C SER A 130 -2.46 10.28 -38.29
N ALA A 131 -3.35 9.28 -38.39
CA ALA A 131 -3.79 8.52 -37.21
C ALA A 131 -2.61 7.83 -36.49
N ILE A 132 -1.69 7.22 -37.27
CA ILE A 132 -0.48 6.59 -36.73
C ILE A 132 0.42 7.62 -36.06
N THR A 133 0.68 8.77 -36.71
CA THR A 133 1.53 9.82 -36.15
C THR A 133 0.98 10.34 -34.83
N PHE A 134 -0.31 10.68 -34.76
CA PHE A 134 -0.92 11.15 -33.52
C PHE A 134 -0.93 10.08 -32.41
N ALA A 135 -1.16 8.81 -32.76
CA ALA A 135 -1.08 7.70 -31.79
C ALA A 135 0.33 7.53 -31.22
N CYS A 136 1.37 7.63 -32.07
CA CYS A 136 2.77 7.57 -31.63
C CYS A 136 3.15 8.75 -30.75
N ILE A 137 2.75 9.98 -31.12
CA ILE A 137 3.00 11.20 -30.32
C ILE A 137 2.34 11.06 -28.96
N ALA A 138 1.04 10.71 -28.92
CA ALA A 138 0.32 10.51 -27.67
C ALA A 138 1.01 9.45 -26.80
N SER A 139 1.35 8.30 -27.38
CA SER A 139 2.01 7.21 -26.64
C SER A 139 3.38 7.62 -26.09
N ALA A 140 4.18 8.37 -26.85
CA ALA A 140 5.46 8.88 -26.41
C ALA A 140 5.30 9.85 -25.23
N MET A 141 4.33 10.77 -25.31
CA MET A 141 4.04 11.70 -24.22
C MET A 141 3.60 10.97 -22.94
N TRP A 142 2.66 10.03 -23.05
CA TRP A 142 2.23 9.22 -21.89
C TRP A 142 3.39 8.40 -21.29
N THR A 143 4.30 7.90 -22.13
CA THR A 143 5.50 7.18 -21.67
C THR A 143 6.45 8.10 -20.90
N ILE A 144 6.69 9.32 -21.41
CA ILE A 144 7.57 10.31 -20.77
C ILE A 144 7.04 10.72 -19.38
N ILE A 145 5.73 10.95 -19.27
CA ILE A 145 5.07 11.21 -17.97
C ILE A 145 5.41 10.08 -16.97
N CYS A 146 5.28 8.83 -17.40
CA CYS A 146 5.51 7.68 -16.51
C CYS A 146 6.98 7.50 -16.12
N LEU A 147 7.92 7.96 -16.95
CA LEU A 147 9.35 7.90 -16.67
C LEU A 147 9.83 9.00 -15.71
N GLY A 148 9.04 10.07 -15.51
CA GLY A 148 9.35 11.16 -14.59
C GLY A 148 9.54 10.69 -13.15
N ALA A 149 10.46 11.34 -12.42
CA ALA A 149 10.76 11.05 -11.01
C ALA A 149 9.49 11.12 -10.16
N THR A 150 8.71 12.19 -10.37
CA THR A 150 7.38 12.40 -9.82
C THR A 150 6.38 12.38 -10.98
N PRO A 151 5.43 11.44 -11.04
CA PRO A 151 4.66 11.21 -12.26
C PRO A 151 3.80 12.41 -12.68
N LEU A 152 3.38 13.32 -11.78
CA LEU A 152 2.46 14.41 -12.19
C LEU A 152 2.49 15.79 -11.52
N PRO A 153 3.08 16.07 -10.33
CA PRO A 153 2.74 17.30 -9.61
C PRO A 153 3.10 18.60 -10.35
N ASP A 154 4.08 18.58 -11.27
CA ASP A 154 4.58 19.79 -11.93
C ASP A 154 4.66 19.69 -13.47
N LEU A 155 3.74 18.95 -14.11
CA LEU A 155 3.70 18.96 -15.57
C LEU A 155 3.22 20.34 -16.06
N PRO A 156 3.99 21.01 -16.95
CA PRO A 156 3.54 22.26 -17.54
C PRO A 156 2.18 22.09 -18.22
N SER A 157 1.30 23.09 -18.10
CA SER A 157 -0.05 23.06 -18.69
C SER A 157 -0.02 22.80 -20.20
N TRP A 158 0.99 23.31 -20.91
CA TRP A 158 1.17 23.06 -22.35
C TRP A 158 1.40 21.58 -22.66
N TYR A 159 2.05 20.84 -21.76
CA TYR A 159 2.32 19.41 -21.93
C TYR A 159 1.02 18.61 -21.83
N LEU A 160 0.21 18.88 -20.81
CA LEU A 160 -1.10 18.25 -20.63
C LEU A 160 -2.02 18.56 -21.81
N PHE A 161 -2.03 19.82 -22.25
CA PHE A 161 -2.80 20.25 -23.42
C PHE A 161 -2.38 19.51 -24.69
N THR A 162 -1.07 19.43 -24.98
CA THR A 162 -0.56 18.75 -26.17
C THR A 162 -0.81 17.24 -26.13
N ALA A 163 -0.69 16.60 -24.96
CA ALA A 163 -1.01 15.18 -24.79
C ALA A 163 -2.52 14.91 -25.01
N ALA A 164 -3.38 15.79 -24.49
CA ALA A 164 -4.82 15.72 -24.69
C ALA A 164 -5.20 15.89 -26.17
N VAL A 165 -4.64 16.90 -26.85
CA VAL A 165 -4.88 17.14 -28.28
C VAL A 165 -4.40 15.97 -29.14
N ALA A 166 -3.20 15.43 -28.89
CA ALA A 166 -2.68 14.28 -29.63
C ALA A 166 -3.57 13.04 -29.44
N THR A 167 -4.02 12.81 -28.20
CA THR A 167 -4.93 11.70 -27.88
C THR A 167 -6.29 11.88 -28.58
N ALA A 168 -6.89 13.07 -28.50
CA ALA A 168 -8.15 13.39 -29.16
C ALA A 168 -8.05 13.26 -30.68
N ALA A 169 -6.97 13.76 -31.29
CA ALA A 169 -6.73 13.65 -32.72
C ALA A 169 -6.60 12.18 -33.16
N SER A 170 -5.89 11.35 -32.40
CA SER A 170 -5.79 9.90 -32.65
C SER A 170 -7.15 9.20 -32.59
N VAL A 171 -7.97 9.53 -31.58
CA VAL A 171 -9.32 8.99 -31.40
C VAL A 171 -10.25 9.42 -32.54
N LEU A 172 -10.28 10.70 -32.90
CA LEU A 172 -11.10 11.23 -33.98
C LEU A 172 -10.70 10.65 -35.34
N ALA A 173 -9.40 10.52 -35.62
CA ALA A 173 -8.90 9.88 -36.84
C ALA A 173 -9.33 8.40 -36.92
N SER A 174 -9.34 7.71 -35.78
CA SER A 174 -9.79 6.31 -35.68
C SER A 174 -11.29 6.16 -35.88
N ILE A 175 -12.09 7.06 -35.30
CA ILE A 175 -13.56 7.11 -35.46
C ILE A 175 -13.92 7.38 -36.91
N THR A 176 -13.29 8.38 -37.53
CA THR A 176 -13.56 8.75 -38.93
C THR A 176 -13.20 7.61 -39.89
N LEU A 177 -12.08 6.93 -39.68
CA LEU A 177 -11.73 5.71 -40.40
C LEU A 177 -12.82 4.63 -40.20
N TRP A 178 -13.24 4.39 -38.97
CA TRP A 178 -14.26 3.39 -38.65
C TRP A 178 -15.62 3.67 -39.31
N LEU A 179 -16.12 4.90 -39.18
CA LEU A 179 -17.40 5.33 -39.75
C LEU A 179 -17.43 5.14 -41.26
N ARG A 180 -16.36 5.55 -41.95
CA ARG A 180 -16.24 5.39 -43.41
C ARG A 180 -16.22 3.92 -43.83
N MET A 181 -15.68 3.04 -43.00
CA MET A 181 -15.60 1.61 -43.28
C MET A 181 -16.84 0.80 -42.91
N ARG A 182 -17.75 1.37 -42.13
CA ARG A 182 -19.02 0.72 -41.78
C ARG A 182 -19.80 0.30 -43.04
N HIS A 183 -19.64 1.04 -44.13
CA HIS A 183 -20.38 0.83 -45.38
C HIS A 183 -19.75 -0.17 -46.36
N ARG A 184 -18.49 -0.60 -46.16
CA ARG A 184 -17.84 -1.54 -47.08
C ARG A 184 -18.25 -3.00 -46.77
N ARG A 185 -19.00 -3.63 -47.69
CA ARG A 185 -19.34 -5.06 -47.68
C ARG A 185 -18.10 -5.87 -48.09
N GLY A 186 -17.73 -6.91 -47.32
CA GLY A 186 -16.65 -7.86 -47.68
C GLY A 186 -15.48 -8.02 -46.69
N GLN A 187 -15.50 -7.40 -45.50
CA GLN A 187 -14.35 -7.43 -44.60
C GLN A 187 -14.30 -8.64 -43.63
N LEU A 188 -13.06 -9.06 -43.31
CA LEU A 188 -12.66 -10.17 -42.42
C LEU A 188 -13.21 -10.10 -40.98
N PHE A 189 -13.71 -8.95 -40.54
CA PHE A 189 -14.17 -8.74 -39.16
C PHE A 189 -15.68 -8.50 -39.09
N THR A 190 -16.36 -9.28 -38.25
CA THR A 190 -17.79 -9.09 -37.97
C THR A 190 -18.07 -7.69 -37.39
N ARG A 191 -19.27 -7.15 -37.63
CA ARG A 191 -19.69 -5.83 -37.10
C ARG A 191 -19.45 -5.70 -35.59
N TRP A 192 -19.70 -6.77 -34.84
CA TRP A 192 -19.52 -6.83 -33.39
C TRP A 192 -18.07 -6.67 -32.94
N VAL A 193 -17.10 -7.24 -33.66
CA VAL A 193 -15.67 -7.07 -33.33
C VAL A 193 -15.25 -5.60 -33.47
N LYS A 194 -15.81 -4.90 -34.47
CA LYS A 194 -15.53 -3.48 -34.70
C LYS A 194 -16.11 -2.61 -33.58
N VAL A 195 -17.34 -2.90 -33.13
CA VAL A 195 -17.99 -2.20 -32.02
C VAL A 195 -17.28 -2.49 -30.70
N SER A 196 -16.91 -3.76 -30.45
CA SER A 196 -16.19 -4.14 -29.22
C SER A 196 -14.80 -3.50 -29.14
N TRP A 197 -14.10 -3.32 -30.27
CA TRP A 197 -12.83 -2.59 -30.29
C TRP A 197 -13.00 -1.13 -29.90
N PHE A 198 -14.01 -0.47 -30.47
CA PHE A 198 -14.28 0.93 -30.14
C PHE A 198 -14.62 1.10 -28.66
N ILE A 199 -15.57 0.32 -28.14
CA ILE A 199 -15.97 0.37 -26.73
C ILE A 199 -14.79 -0.02 -25.84
N GLY A 200 -14.05 -1.06 -26.19
CA GLY A 200 -12.88 -1.53 -25.42
C GLY A 200 -11.78 -0.47 -25.30
N VAL A 201 -11.43 0.20 -26.40
CA VAL A 201 -10.43 1.29 -26.37
C VAL A 201 -10.90 2.46 -25.50
N GLN A 202 -12.17 2.83 -25.56
CA GLN A 202 -12.70 3.92 -24.75
C GLN A 202 -12.78 3.56 -23.26
N ILE A 203 -13.20 2.34 -22.92
CA ILE A 203 -13.23 1.87 -21.53
C ILE A 203 -11.80 1.78 -20.97
N VAL A 204 -10.86 1.20 -21.74
CA VAL A 204 -9.46 1.12 -21.32
C VAL A 204 -8.87 2.52 -21.15
N GLY A 205 -9.14 3.43 -22.09
CA GLY A 205 -8.71 4.83 -22.01
C GLY A 205 -9.30 5.57 -20.80
N ALA A 206 -10.59 5.39 -20.51
CA ALA A 206 -11.26 5.99 -19.36
C ALA A 206 -10.77 5.40 -18.03
N ALA A 207 -10.58 4.08 -17.96
CA ALA A 207 -10.01 3.41 -16.81
C ALA A 207 -8.56 3.85 -16.56
N ILE A 208 -7.77 4.00 -17.63
CA ILE A 208 -6.41 4.58 -17.61
C ILE A 208 -6.46 6.01 -17.09
N ALA A 209 -7.30 6.88 -17.66
CA ALA A 209 -7.40 8.28 -17.24
C ALA A 209 -7.87 8.44 -15.79
N PHE A 210 -8.85 7.63 -15.37
CA PHE A 210 -9.33 7.59 -13.99
C PHE A 210 -8.26 7.07 -13.02
N TYR A 211 -7.54 6.02 -13.41
CA TYR A 211 -6.50 5.42 -12.59
C TYR A 211 -5.25 6.31 -12.50
N ILE A 212 -4.88 6.99 -13.60
CA ILE A 212 -3.90 8.08 -13.59
C ILE A 212 -4.41 9.15 -12.62
N GLY A 213 -5.64 9.67 -12.81
CA GLY A 213 -6.23 10.67 -11.92
C GLY A 213 -6.17 10.31 -10.43
N ARG A 214 -6.31 9.01 -10.10
CA ARG A 214 -6.22 8.52 -8.71
C ARG A 214 -4.79 8.35 -8.19
N LEU A 215 -3.85 7.96 -9.03
CA LEU A 215 -2.43 7.90 -8.65
C LEU A 215 -1.77 9.27 -8.59
N THR A 216 -2.42 10.27 -9.20
CA THR A 216 -1.90 11.62 -9.37
C THR A 216 -2.58 12.62 -8.48
N ALA A 217 -3.80 12.34 -8.04
CA ALA A 217 -4.18 12.77 -6.71
C ALA A 217 -3.07 12.21 -5.81
N PRO A 218 -2.26 13.05 -5.14
CA PRO A 218 -1.42 12.54 -4.07
C PRO A 218 -2.34 11.64 -3.26
N ASN A 219 -1.92 10.40 -2.98
CA ASN A 219 -2.50 9.73 -1.84
C ASN A 219 -2.23 10.74 -0.73
N ALA A 220 -3.23 11.56 -0.40
CA ALA A 220 -3.29 12.24 0.86
C ALA A 220 -2.91 11.11 1.79
N GLY A 221 -1.71 11.21 2.39
CA GLY A 221 -1.27 10.15 3.28
C GLY A 221 -2.45 9.90 4.23
N SER A 222 -2.58 8.72 4.82
CA SER A 222 -3.57 8.58 5.89
C SER A 222 -3.46 9.69 6.97
N ILE A 223 -2.31 10.41 6.98
CA ILE A 223 -2.02 11.64 7.72
C ILE A 223 -2.64 12.90 7.09
N ASP A 224 -2.59 13.13 5.77
CA ASP A 224 -3.14 14.34 5.12
C ASP A 224 -4.68 14.34 5.06
N ALA A 225 -5.32 13.16 5.10
CA ALA A 225 -6.78 13.04 5.07
C ALA A 225 -7.43 13.17 6.46
N MET A 226 -6.65 13.19 7.54
CA MET A 226 -7.19 13.45 8.86
C MET A 226 -7.42 14.97 9.01
N PRO A 227 -8.63 15.42 9.38
CA PRO A 227 -8.83 16.82 9.74
C PRO A 227 -7.83 17.15 10.85
N SER A 228 -6.91 18.06 10.53
CA SER A 228 -5.84 18.46 11.44
C SER A 228 -6.45 19.06 12.69
N VAL A 229 -6.31 18.37 13.82
CA VAL A 229 -6.75 18.87 15.14
C VAL A 229 -6.14 20.25 15.42
N LEU A 230 -4.97 20.54 14.84
CA LEU A 230 -4.26 21.81 14.97
C LEU A 230 -5.03 22.99 14.35
N THR A 231 -5.83 22.77 13.31
CA THR A 231 -6.57 23.85 12.62
C THR A 231 -7.75 24.35 13.45
N SER A 232 -8.38 23.47 14.23
CA SER A 232 -9.52 23.82 15.09
C SER A 232 -9.11 24.33 16.47
N MET A 233 -7.84 24.23 16.83
CA MET A 233 -7.36 24.54 18.18
C MET A 233 -7.15 26.05 18.39
N PRO A 234 -7.64 26.65 19.48
CA PRO A 234 -7.32 28.01 19.87
C PRO A 234 -5.81 28.23 19.99
N ALA A 235 -5.32 29.41 19.60
CA ALA A 235 -3.88 29.69 19.55
C ALA A 235 -3.15 29.49 20.88
N ALA A 236 -3.77 29.88 22.01
CA ALA A 236 -3.20 29.71 23.34
C ALA A 236 -3.12 28.23 23.76
N GLU A 237 -4.12 27.42 23.38
CA GLU A 237 -4.12 25.98 23.64
C GLU A 237 -3.06 25.27 22.79
N LEU A 238 -2.93 25.67 21.53
CA LEU A 238 -1.89 25.15 20.63
C LEU A 238 -0.49 25.45 21.14
N GLU A 239 -0.25 26.66 21.65
CA GLU A 239 1.04 27.03 22.24
C GLU A 239 1.36 26.21 23.49
N ALA A 240 0.40 26.06 24.40
CA ALA A 240 0.56 25.23 25.60
C ALA A 240 0.82 23.75 25.24
N GLN A 241 0.11 23.22 24.23
CA GLN A 241 0.33 21.85 23.77
C GLN A 241 1.72 21.69 23.14
N VAL A 242 2.14 22.63 22.28
CA VAL A 242 3.47 22.61 21.65
C VAL A 242 4.58 22.56 22.68
N GLU A 243 4.50 23.36 23.75
CA GLU A 243 5.50 23.34 24.83
C GLU A 243 5.50 22.00 25.59
N ALA A 244 4.31 21.47 25.91
CA ALA A 244 4.18 20.18 26.59
C ALA A 244 4.74 19.02 25.73
N ASP A 245 4.42 19.02 24.44
CA ASP A 245 4.83 17.97 23.50
C ASP A 245 6.33 18.09 23.12
N LEU A 246 6.92 19.29 23.15
CA LEU A 246 8.37 19.46 23.02
C LEU A 246 9.10 18.83 24.22
N ASN A 247 8.64 19.09 25.44
CA ASN A 247 9.20 18.43 26.63
C ASN A 247 9.02 16.91 26.58
N ARG A 248 7.85 16.43 26.13
CA ARG A 248 7.61 15.00 25.92
C ARG A 248 8.57 14.41 24.88
N LEU A 249 8.81 15.11 23.77
CA LEU A 249 9.73 14.69 22.73
C LEU A 249 11.15 14.51 23.29
N ARG A 250 11.63 15.45 24.11
CA ARG A 250 12.94 15.35 24.78
C ARG A 250 13.04 14.10 25.65
N ILE A 251 12.09 13.92 26.57
CA ILE A 251 12.07 12.77 27.49
C ILE A 251 12.04 11.44 26.72
N VAL A 252 11.21 11.36 25.67
CA VAL A 252 11.07 10.16 24.84
C VAL A 252 12.33 9.89 24.03
N ALA A 253 12.95 10.92 23.47
CA ALA A 253 14.20 10.79 22.71
C ALA A 253 15.37 10.34 23.61
N ASP A 254 15.54 10.97 24.77
CA ASP A 254 16.60 10.62 25.72
C ASP A 254 16.42 9.19 26.26
N GLY A 255 15.18 8.80 26.57
CA GLY A 255 14.85 7.44 26.99
C GLY A 255 15.14 6.40 25.91
N LEU A 256 14.89 6.74 24.64
CA LEU A 256 15.16 5.87 23.50
C LEU A 256 16.67 5.74 23.22
N ASP A 257 17.44 6.81 23.41
CA ASP A 257 18.90 6.78 23.29
C ASP A 257 19.52 5.88 24.39
N ALA A 258 19.05 6.04 25.63
CA ALA A 258 19.48 5.21 26.75
C ALA A 258 19.11 3.73 26.55
N LEU A 259 17.89 3.44 26.05
CA LEU A 259 17.47 2.10 25.70
C LEU A 259 18.35 1.50 24.60
N SER A 260 18.65 2.27 23.56
CA SER A 260 19.46 1.81 22.42
C SER A 260 20.87 1.45 22.87
N ALA A 261 21.50 2.30 23.68
CA ALA A 261 22.83 2.03 24.23
C ALA A 261 22.86 0.74 25.08
N ARG A 262 21.84 0.52 25.93
CA ARG A 262 21.71 -0.70 26.73
C ARG A 262 21.46 -1.93 25.86
N ALA A 263 20.57 -1.83 24.89
CA ALA A 263 20.25 -2.92 23.98
C ALA A 263 21.45 -3.33 23.13
N ASP A 264 22.26 -2.38 22.65
CA ASP A 264 23.47 -2.67 21.88
C ASP A 264 24.54 -3.36 22.73
N ALA A 265 24.75 -2.89 23.97
CA ALA A 265 25.67 -3.53 24.91
C ALA A 265 25.25 -4.97 25.23
N ASP A 266 23.97 -5.18 25.55
CA ASP A 266 23.43 -6.50 25.86
C ASP A 266 23.47 -7.44 24.64
N THR A 267 23.12 -6.95 23.45
CA THR A 267 23.16 -7.76 22.22
C THR A 267 24.58 -8.19 21.89
N THR A 268 25.56 -7.30 22.08
CA THR A 268 26.98 -7.61 21.89
C THR A 268 27.45 -8.69 22.87
N ALA A 269 27.09 -8.56 24.15
CA ALA A 269 27.42 -9.55 25.17
C ALA A 269 26.74 -10.91 24.91
N LEU A 270 25.47 -10.92 24.51
CA LEU A 270 24.73 -12.14 24.18
C LEU A 270 25.35 -12.85 22.97
N ARG A 271 25.72 -12.12 21.92
CA ARG A 271 26.40 -12.70 20.75
C ARG A 271 27.73 -13.33 21.10
N ALA A 272 28.54 -12.66 21.93
CA ALA A 272 29.79 -13.23 22.41
C ALA A 272 29.57 -14.55 23.16
N LYS A 273 28.54 -14.63 24.01
CA LYS A 273 28.17 -15.87 24.72
C LYS A 273 27.73 -16.99 23.79
N LEU A 274 26.88 -16.69 22.81
CA LEU A 274 26.44 -17.69 21.83
C LEU A 274 27.62 -18.31 21.08
N VAL A 275 28.61 -17.50 20.71
CA VAL A 275 29.83 -17.97 20.05
C VAL A 275 30.68 -18.85 20.97
N VAL A 276 30.92 -18.41 22.21
CA VAL A 276 31.73 -19.14 23.20
C VAL A 276 31.10 -20.48 23.59
N GLU A 277 29.77 -20.51 23.72
CA GLU A 277 29.03 -21.70 24.15
C GLU A 277 28.59 -22.59 22.97
N HIS A 278 28.93 -22.21 21.73
CA HIS A 278 28.53 -22.91 20.50
C HIS A 278 27.01 -23.15 20.39
N ARG A 279 26.22 -22.16 20.81
CA ARG A 279 24.75 -22.20 20.78
C ARG A 279 24.19 -21.36 19.63
N ASP A 280 23.12 -21.84 19.03
CA ASP A 280 22.32 -21.14 18.01
C ASP A 280 20.92 -20.77 18.51
N TYR A 281 20.72 -20.78 19.84
CA TYR A 281 19.46 -20.42 20.48
C TYR A 281 19.69 -19.57 21.74
N PHE A 282 18.71 -18.71 22.04
CA PHE A 282 18.66 -17.91 23.26
C PHE A 282 18.09 -18.73 24.42
N LEU A 283 18.65 -18.57 25.62
CA LEU A 283 18.07 -19.09 26.85
C LEU A 283 16.83 -18.26 27.23
N PRO A 284 15.86 -18.80 27.99
CA PRO A 284 14.65 -18.07 28.39
C PRO A 284 14.92 -16.67 28.99
N ALA A 285 15.93 -16.56 29.87
CA ALA A 285 16.30 -15.27 30.48
C ALA A 285 16.98 -14.30 29.49
N GLU A 286 17.58 -14.79 28.40
CA GLU A 286 18.14 -13.98 27.31
C GLU A 286 17.00 -13.50 26.40
N GLU A 287 16.06 -14.39 26.09
CA GLU A 287 14.85 -14.09 25.32
C GLU A 287 13.98 -13.02 26.00
N ASP A 288 13.75 -13.15 27.31
CA ASP A 288 12.95 -12.19 28.07
C ASP A 288 13.59 -10.80 28.06
N ARG A 289 14.93 -10.71 28.08
CA ARG A 289 15.66 -9.45 27.96
C ARG A 289 15.53 -8.82 26.59
N ILE A 290 15.70 -9.61 25.52
CA ILE A 290 15.50 -9.13 24.14
C ILE A 290 14.06 -8.63 23.96
N ARG A 291 13.09 -9.39 24.47
CA ARG A 291 11.67 -9.03 24.43
C ARG A 291 11.40 -7.73 25.19
N ALA A 292 11.93 -7.57 26.40
CA ALA A 292 11.76 -6.35 27.20
C ALA A 292 12.34 -5.11 26.52
N HIS A 293 13.49 -5.23 25.86
CA HIS A 293 14.06 -4.15 25.06
C HIS A 293 13.16 -3.81 23.88
N PHE A 294 12.66 -4.82 23.16
CA PHE A 294 11.81 -4.59 22.01
C PHE A 294 10.46 -3.96 22.38
N MET A 295 9.84 -4.39 23.48
CA MET A 295 8.63 -3.77 24.02
C MET A 295 8.84 -2.30 24.36
N SER A 296 9.93 -2.00 25.08
CA SER A 296 10.28 -0.63 25.44
C SER A 296 10.48 0.23 24.20
N TYR A 297 11.18 -0.30 23.20
CA TYR A 297 11.35 0.35 21.90
C TYR A 297 10.00 0.62 21.22
N LEU A 298 9.09 -0.36 21.19
CA LEU A 298 7.76 -0.18 20.58
C LEU A 298 6.93 0.90 21.28
N ALA A 299 7.06 1.03 22.61
CA ALA A 299 6.41 2.09 23.38
C ALA A 299 6.94 3.49 23.00
N TYR A 300 8.27 3.67 22.96
CA TYR A 300 8.89 4.92 22.51
C TYR A 300 8.53 5.24 21.06
N ARG A 301 8.60 4.24 20.17
CA ARG A 301 8.20 4.36 18.77
C ARG A 301 6.75 4.83 18.63
N ALA A 302 5.82 4.26 19.38
CA ALA A 302 4.42 4.67 19.36
C ALA A 302 4.22 6.10 19.85
N ALA A 303 4.95 6.54 20.88
CA ALA A 303 4.91 7.91 21.36
C ALA A 303 5.41 8.92 20.30
N LEU A 304 6.54 8.62 19.65
CA LEU A 304 7.11 9.46 18.59
C LEU A 304 6.20 9.53 17.36
N LEU A 305 5.63 8.40 16.93
CA LEU A 305 4.71 8.37 15.80
C LEU A 305 3.42 9.14 16.07
N ARG A 306 2.95 9.19 17.32
CA ARG A 306 1.80 10.04 17.69
C ARG A 306 2.15 11.52 17.56
N LEU A 307 3.32 11.94 18.02
CA LEU A 307 3.79 13.33 17.83
C LEU A 307 3.90 13.67 16.34
N ALA A 308 4.55 12.80 15.57
CA ALA A 308 4.67 12.97 14.13
C ALA A 308 3.31 13.06 13.42
N ALA A 309 2.33 12.25 13.83
CA ALA A 309 0.99 12.27 13.27
C ALA A 309 0.20 13.53 13.64
N VAL A 310 0.24 13.96 14.91
CA VAL A 310 -0.44 15.17 15.40
C VAL A 310 0.10 16.41 14.67
N TYR A 311 1.42 16.50 14.52
CA TYR A 311 2.07 17.65 13.90
C TYR A 311 2.33 17.51 12.40
N GLY A 312 1.97 16.37 11.79
CA GLY A 312 2.21 16.10 10.37
C GLY A 312 1.50 17.07 9.43
N SER A 313 0.35 17.60 9.84
CA SER A 313 -0.44 18.58 9.09
C SER A 313 -0.10 20.04 9.43
N TYR A 314 1.14 20.33 9.85
CA TYR A 314 1.60 21.67 10.24
C TYR A 314 1.27 22.77 9.20
N ALA A 315 1.26 22.44 7.91
CA ALA A 315 0.95 23.38 6.82
C ALA A 315 -0.43 24.05 6.95
N THR A 316 -1.36 23.41 7.66
CA THR A 316 -2.71 23.93 7.94
C THR A 316 -2.75 25.03 9.01
N VAL A 317 -1.69 25.19 9.80
CA VAL A 317 -1.61 26.19 10.88
C VAL A 317 -1.39 27.58 10.27
N SER A 318 -2.31 28.51 10.49
CA SER A 318 -2.27 29.85 9.87
C SER A 318 -1.10 30.71 10.32
N ASN A 319 -0.77 30.71 11.61
CA ASN A 319 0.33 31.51 12.16
C ASN A 319 1.70 30.93 11.73
N PRO A 320 2.56 31.70 11.02
CA PRO A 320 3.86 31.20 10.53
C PRO A 320 4.83 30.72 11.61
N ALA A 321 4.87 31.39 12.77
CA ALA A 321 5.75 30.99 13.88
C ALA A 321 5.27 29.68 14.51
N MET A 322 3.97 29.54 14.76
CA MET A 322 3.41 28.28 15.27
C MET A 322 3.54 27.13 14.26
N ARG A 323 3.39 27.43 12.96
CA ARG A 323 3.64 26.46 11.89
C ARG A 323 5.08 25.94 11.93
N ALA A 324 6.06 26.82 12.15
CA ALA A 324 7.45 26.43 12.31
C ALA A 324 7.67 25.53 13.53
N LYS A 325 7.12 25.89 14.70
CA LYS A 325 7.19 25.05 15.92
C LYS A 325 6.59 23.65 15.66
N CYS A 326 5.41 23.59 15.04
CA CYS A 326 4.75 22.32 14.69
C CYS A 326 5.60 21.48 13.73
N PHE A 327 6.15 22.10 12.67
CA PHE A 327 7.04 21.41 11.75
C PHE A 327 8.27 20.81 12.46
N LEU A 328 8.93 21.59 13.32
CA LEU A 328 10.13 21.14 14.03
C LEU A 328 9.83 19.94 14.93
N ILE A 329 8.71 19.93 15.66
CA ILE A 329 8.29 18.78 16.46
C ILE A 329 7.96 17.57 15.58
N ALA A 330 7.21 17.76 14.49
CA ALA A 330 6.87 16.70 13.55
C ALA A 330 8.12 16.06 12.96
N TYR A 331 9.07 16.88 12.52
CA TYR A 331 10.28 16.41 11.88
C TYR A 331 11.25 15.77 12.87
N ALA A 332 11.50 16.39 14.03
CA ALA A 332 12.38 15.81 15.04
C ALA A 332 11.84 14.47 15.59
N SER A 333 10.53 14.35 15.81
CA SER A 333 9.91 13.09 16.23
C SER A 333 10.00 12.02 15.14
N SER A 334 9.70 12.37 13.89
CA SER A 334 9.82 11.48 12.72
C SER A 334 11.27 11.03 12.48
N ALA A 335 12.22 11.95 12.60
CA ALA A 335 13.64 11.66 12.42
C ALA A 335 14.17 10.73 13.52
N THR A 336 13.78 10.99 14.76
CA THR A 336 14.13 10.17 15.92
C THR A 336 13.61 8.74 15.79
N VAL A 337 12.33 8.56 15.41
CA VAL A 337 11.79 7.21 15.22
C VAL A 337 12.42 6.50 14.03
N TYR A 338 12.71 7.23 12.94
CA TYR A 338 13.33 6.67 11.76
C TYR A 338 14.77 6.21 12.03
N ASP A 339 15.57 7.04 12.71
CA ASP A 339 16.93 6.70 13.19
C ASP A 339 16.92 5.43 14.07
N ALA A 340 16.11 5.43 15.13
CA ALA A 340 16.04 4.29 16.04
C ALA A 340 15.54 3.01 15.37
N SER A 341 14.60 3.13 14.42
CA SER A 341 14.14 1.99 13.63
C SER A 341 15.26 1.46 12.72
N LEU A 342 16.04 2.34 12.10
CA LEU A 342 17.19 1.95 11.28
C LEU A 342 18.26 1.25 12.13
N ARG A 343 18.58 1.77 13.31
CA ARG A 343 19.49 1.12 14.29
C ARG A 343 19.03 -0.29 14.63
N LEU A 344 17.77 -0.43 15.04
CA LEU A 344 17.18 -1.74 15.34
C LEU A 344 17.31 -2.72 14.17
N THR A 345 17.00 -2.26 12.94
CA THR A 345 17.09 -3.11 11.75
C THR A 345 18.54 -3.45 11.38
N LYS A 346 19.52 -2.58 11.67
CA LYS A 346 20.93 -2.91 11.50
C LYS A 346 21.41 -3.92 12.54
N THR A 347 20.98 -3.77 13.78
CA THR A 347 21.37 -4.68 14.86
C THR A 347 20.84 -6.09 14.60
N TYR A 348 19.57 -6.25 14.22
CA TYR A 348 18.92 -7.58 14.11
C TYR A 348 18.64 -8.05 12.68
N GLY A 349 18.75 -7.21 11.65
CA GLY A 349 18.29 -7.55 10.30
C GLY A 349 19.07 -8.66 9.62
N ALA A 350 20.36 -8.76 9.91
CA ALA A 350 21.25 -9.82 9.41
C ALA A 350 21.29 -11.07 10.32
N ASP A 351 20.65 -11.01 11.48
CA ASP A 351 20.65 -12.06 12.50
C ASP A 351 19.35 -12.87 12.40
N PRO A 352 19.35 -14.07 11.80
CA PRO A 352 18.12 -14.82 11.56
C PRO A 352 17.43 -15.24 12.87
N ILE A 353 18.20 -15.52 13.92
CA ILE A 353 17.67 -15.96 15.22
C ILE A 353 17.03 -14.78 15.93
N GLY A 354 17.76 -13.66 16.03
CA GLY A 354 17.24 -12.42 16.60
C GLY A 354 16.00 -11.91 15.87
N ARG A 355 16.03 -11.93 14.52
CA ARG A 355 14.89 -11.56 13.69
C ARG A 355 13.67 -12.48 13.88
N ALA A 356 13.88 -13.79 13.98
CA ALA A 356 12.79 -14.73 14.24
C ALA A 356 12.14 -14.41 15.59
N LYS A 357 12.97 -14.19 16.63
CA LYS A 357 12.51 -13.87 17.97
C LYS A 357 11.69 -12.59 18.03
N LEU A 358 12.16 -11.51 17.41
CA LEU A 358 11.46 -10.22 17.39
C LEU A 358 10.17 -10.24 16.55
N ASN A 359 9.93 -11.30 15.77
CA ASN A 359 8.71 -11.49 14.99
C ASN A 359 7.74 -12.48 15.62
N GLU A 360 8.08 -13.11 16.74
CA GLU A 360 7.14 -13.93 17.51
C GLU A 360 5.98 -13.06 18.03
N ALA A 361 4.76 -13.61 18.00
CA ALA A 361 3.63 -12.95 18.62
C ALA A 361 3.70 -13.09 20.14
N ASP A 362 3.42 -11.99 20.84
CA ASP A 362 3.20 -12.00 22.28
C ASP A 362 1.95 -11.17 22.59
N ALA A 363 0.84 -11.87 22.80
CA ALA A 363 -0.44 -11.25 23.12
C ALA A 363 -0.45 -10.54 24.47
N ALA A 364 0.31 -11.03 25.47
CA ALA A 364 0.39 -10.41 26.79
C ALA A 364 1.06 -9.03 26.71
N SER A 365 2.03 -8.91 25.80
CA SER A 365 2.81 -7.70 25.56
C SER A 365 2.27 -6.81 24.42
N GLY A 366 1.19 -7.23 23.75
CA GLY A 366 0.62 -6.51 22.60
C GLY A 366 1.48 -6.55 21.34
N ILE A 367 2.44 -7.46 21.24
CA ILE A 367 3.33 -7.59 20.07
C ILE A 367 2.67 -8.53 19.05
N ALA A 368 2.28 -7.97 17.90
CA ALA A 368 1.76 -8.77 16.81
C ALA A 368 2.90 -9.54 16.09
N ALA A 369 2.59 -10.74 15.58
CA ALA A 369 3.51 -11.47 14.72
C ALA A 369 4.00 -10.60 13.56
N GLY A 370 5.28 -10.71 13.24
CA GLY A 370 5.90 -9.99 12.12
C GLY A 370 6.15 -8.50 12.38
N MET A 371 6.16 -8.03 13.63
CA MET A 371 6.32 -6.60 13.93
C MET A 371 7.69 -6.05 13.50
N PHE A 372 8.77 -6.78 13.75
CA PHE A 372 10.11 -6.37 13.30
C PHE A 372 10.18 -6.26 11.78
N ASP A 373 9.64 -7.23 11.05
CA ASP A 373 9.57 -7.20 9.58
C ASP A 373 8.81 -5.96 9.07
N LYS A 374 7.72 -5.56 9.74
CA LYS A 374 6.97 -4.34 9.41
C LYS A 374 7.80 -3.08 9.64
N ILE A 375 8.62 -3.04 10.70
CA ILE A 375 9.51 -1.90 10.98
C ILE A 375 10.60 -1.83 9.91
N GLU A 376 11.22 -2.96 9.56
CA GLU A 376 12.21 -3.03 8.48
C GLU A 376 11.62 -2.57 7.13
N GLU A 377 10.39 -3.01 6.83
CA GLU A 377 9.64 -2.56 5.65
C GLU A 377 9.38 -1.05 5.68
N ALA A 378 9.00 -0.50 6.83
CA ALA A 378 8.74 0.94 6.95
C ALA A 378 10.02 1.77 6.76
N VAL A 379 11.15 1.37 7.35
CA VAL A 379 12.42 2.11 7.21
C VAL A 379 12.97 2.01 5.78
N SER A 380 12.69 0.92 5.07
CA SER A 380 13.15 0.73 3.69
C SER A 380 12.17 1.22 2.61
N ALA A 381 11.01 1.75 3.00
CA ALA A 381 10.02 2.24 2.06
C ALA A 381 10.46 3.55 1.41
N ASP A 382 10.52 3.59 0.07
CA ASP A 382 10.96 4.77 -0.69
C ASP A 382 10.17 6.03 -0.33
N ALA A 383 8.86 5.90 -0.09
CA ALA A 383 8.01 7.03 0.32
C ALA A 383 8.43 7.63 1.66
N ASN A 384 8.77 6.80 2.66
CA ASN A 384 9.23 7.30 3.95
C ASN A 384 10.61 7.95 3.84
N ILE A 385 11.44 7.40 2.97
CA ILE A 385 12.76 7.95 2.73
C ILE A 385 12.67 9.31 2.01
N GLU A 386 11.85 9.41 0.97
CA GLU A 386 11.59 10.65 0.25
C GLU A 386 10.98 11.71 1.17
N LEU A 387 10.03 11.32 2.03
CA LEU A 387 9.45 12.21 3.04
C LEU A 387 10.52 12.73 4.02
N PHE A 388 11.42 11.86 4.49
CA PHE A 388 12.53 12.24 5.36
C PHE A 388 13.50 13.20 4.66
N ASP A 389 13.87 12.92 3.41
CA ASP A 389 14.78 13.76 2.62
C ASP A 389 14.15 15.14 2.32
N ASN A 390 12.86 15.18 1.97
CA ASN A 390 12.14 16.43 1.70
C ASN A 390 11.95 17.29 2.96
N ALA A 391 11.64 16.68 4.11
CA ALA A 391 11.61 17.39 5.38
C ALA A 391 12.98 17.96 5.75
N GLY A 392 14.06 17.23 5.46
CA GLY A 392 15.44 17.72 5.63
C GLY A 392 15.75 18.95 4.80
N LYS A 393 15.38 18.96 3.51
CA LYS A 393 15.54 20.14 2.65
C LYS A 393 14.75 21.33 3.17
N TYR A 394 13.48 21.11 3.56
CA TYR A 394 12.64 22.18 4.11
C TYR A 394 13.23 22.75 5.41
N PHE A 395 13.81 21.90 6.26
CA PHE A 395 14.53 22.34 7.46
C PHE A 395 15.73 23.21 7.10
N ASP A 396 16.61 22.75 6.20
CA ASP A 396 17.82 23.48 5.79
C ASP A 396 17.49 24.84 5.16
N GLU A 397 16.45 24.92 4.34
CA GLU A 397 15.99 26.15 3.69
C GLU A 397 15.43 27.18 4.67
N ASN A 398 14.89 26.75 5.81
CA ASN A 398 14.15 27.63 6.73
C ASN A 398 14.84 27.86 8.08
N ASP A 399 15.80 27.03 8.48
CA ASP A 399 16.48 27.11 9.77
C ASP A 399 17.10 28.50 10.05
N PRO A 400 17.83 29.16 9.12
CA PRO A 400 18.35 30.51 9.36
C PRO A 400 17.24 31.54 9.65
N ARG A 401 16.09 31.38 8.99
CA ARG A 401 14.93 32.26 9.18
C ARG A 401 14.27 32.02 10.54
N TRP A 402 14.16 30.77 10.97
CA TRP A 402 13.57 30.43 12.26
C TRP A 402 14.43 30.87 13.44
N GLN A 403 15.75 30.76 13.30
CA GLN A 403 16.70 31.28 14.29
C GLN A 403 16.61 32.80 14.41
N SER A 404 16.66 33.52 13.29
CA SER A 404 16.58 34.99 13.30
C SER A 404 15.22 35.52 13.78
N ALA A 405 14.13 34.79 13.52
CA ALA A 405 12.80 35.14 13.99
C ALA A 405 12.52 34.71 15.45
N ASN A 406 13.47 34.07 16.14
CA ASN A 406 13.32 33.54 17.50
C ASN A 406 12.01 32.75 17.69
N VAL A 407 11.71 31.83 16.77
CA VAL A 407 10.44 31.06 16.81
C VAL A 407 10.33 30.17 18.06
N LEU A 408 11.46 29.80 18.66
CA LEU A 408 11.59 29.05 19.90
C LEU A 408 12.73 29.65 20.74
N PRO A 409 12.76 29.41 22.06
CA PRO A 409 13.93 29.66 22.90
C PRO A 409 15.21 29.05 22.31
N ALA A 410 16.34 29.75 22.49
CA ALA A 410 17.62 29.39 21.89
C ALA A 410 18.10 27.98 22.26
N ASP A 411 17.84 27.54 23.49
CA ASP A 411 18.18 26.19 23.96
C ASP A 411 17.30 25.11 23.30
N GLN A 412 16.01 25.39 23.12
CA GLN A 412 15.07 24.46 22.50
C GLN A 412 15.35 24.29 20.99
N ILE A 413 15.60 25.38 20.26
CA ILE A 413 15.92 25.32 18.84
C ILE A 413 17.27 24.63 18.61
N ALA A 414 18.27 24.90 19.46
CA ALA A 414 19.57 24.22 19.40
C ALA A 414 19.43 22.72 19.65
N TRP A 415 18.65 22.31 20.65
CA TRP A 415 18.41 20.89 20.93
C TRP A 415 17.69 20.18 19.77
N LEU A 416 16.65 20.80 19.20
CA LEU A 416 15.93 20.25 18.05
C LEU A 416 16.83 20.11 16.82
N GLY A 417 17.61 21.16 16.51
CA GLY A 417 18.56 21.17 15.41
C GLY A 417 19.61 20.07 15.56
N ASP A 418 20.23 19.96 16.73
CA ASP A 418 21.20 18.90 17.03
C ASP A 418 20.57 17.50 16.93
N ARG A 419 19.36 17.29 17.46
CA ARG A 419 18.66 16.01 17.35
C ARG A 419 18.41 15.63 15.89
N ILE A 420 17.86 16.56 15.10
CA ILE A 420 17.57 16.34 13.67
C ILE A 420 18.87 16.02 12.92
N ASN A 421 19.93 16.81 13.11
CA ASN A 421 21.18 16.66 12.39
C ASN A 421 21.88 15.34 12.74
N ARG A 422 21.90 14.92 14.02
CA ARG A 422 22.43 13.61 14.41
C ARG A 422 21.66 12.46 13.78
N CYS A 423 20.32 12.52 13.77
CA CYS A 423 19.49 11.51 13.12
C CYS A 423 19.78 11.45 11.60
N ARG A 424 19.86 12.60 10.92
CA ARG A 424 20.19 12.66 9.49
C ARG A 424 21.57 12.11 9.18
N ALA A 425 22.58 12.46 9.98
CA ALA A 425 23.94 11.97 9.80
C ALA A 425 24.03 10.44 9.96
N PHE A 426 23.34 9.88 10.97
CA PHE A 426 23.26 8.44 11.12
C PHE A 426 22.52 7.80 9.95
N VAL A 427 21.35 8.32 9.56
CA VAL A 427 20.58 7.79 8.43
C VAL A 427 21.40 7.83 7.14
N ALA A 428 22.06 8.93 6.82
CA ALA A 428 22.86 9.07 5.61
C ALA A 428 24.03 8.07 5.55
N SER A 429 24.73 7.86 6.67
CA SER A 429 25.85 6.90 6.76
C SER A 429 25.40 5.44 6.79
N ASN A 430 24.16 5.17 7.20
CA ASN A 430 23.67 3.82 7.42
C ASN A 430 22.62 3.35 6.40
N ARG A 431 22.17 4.25 5.52
CA ARG A 431 21.25 3.95 4.41
C ARG A 431 22.00 3.20 3.31
N THR A 432 22.14 1.90 3.46
CA THR A 432 22.55 1.04 2.35
C THR A 432 21.36 0.82 1.42
N ILE A 433 21.30 1.63 0.35
CA ILE A 433 20.42 1.34 -0.79
C ILE A 433 21.09 0.25 -1.63
N ASP A 434 21.27 -0.95 -1.07
CA ASP A 434 21.69 -2.06 -1.89
C ASP A 434 20.50 -2.46 -2.79
N ALA A 435 20.65 -2.22 -4.09
CA ALA A 435 19.67 -2.60 -5.10
C ALA A 435 19.41 -4.12 -5.09
N ALA A 436 20.41 -4.93 -4.74
CA ALA A 436 20.25 -6.37 -4.57
C ALA A 436 19.35 -6.68 -3.37
N GLU A 437 19.57 -6.05 -2.21
CA GLU A 437 18.67 -6.21 -1.05
C GLU A 437 17.27 -5.64 -1.30
N ARG A 438 17.14 -4.56 -2.06
CA ARG A 438 15.82 -4.06 -2.50
C ARG A 438 15.09 -5.10 -3.35
N THR A 439 15.81 -5.78 -4.25
CA THR A 439 15.25 -6.85 -5.10
C THR A 439 14.92 -8.10 -4.29
N LYS A 440 15.81 -8.54 -3.38
CA LYS A 440 15.53 -9.66 -2.48
C LYS A 440 14.35 -9.38 -1.55
N ARG A 441 14.21 -8.16 -1.05
CA ARG A 441 13.05 -7.74 -0.24
C ARG A 441 11.77 -7.76 -1.06
N LEU A 442 11.81 -7.25 -2.29
CA LEU A 442 10.69 -7.32 -3.22
C LEU A 442 10.30 -8.78 -3.49
N ALA A 443 11.27 -9.66 -3.77
CA ALA A 443 11.04 -11.08 -3.98
C ALA A 443 10.45 -11.76 -2.74
N ARG A 444 10.94 -11.46 -1.53
CA ARG A 444 10.38 -11.95 -0.26
C ARG A 444 8.94 -11.49 -0.06
N ARG A 445 8.64 -10.22 -0.35
CA ARG A 445 7.27 -9.67 -0.26
C ARG A 445 6.34 -10.32 -1.26
N VAL A 446 6.74 -10.36 -2.53
CA VAL A 446 6.01 -11.07 -3.59
C VAL A 446 5.80 -12.52 -3.18
N GLY A 447 6.80 -13.22 -2.67
CA GLY A 447 6.64 -14.55 -2.11
C GLY A 447 5.54 -14.63 -1.06
N LYS A 448 5.66 -13.86 0.04
CA LYS A 448 4.65 -13.83 1.11
C LYS A 448 3.24 -13.48 0.60
N ASP A 449 3.13 -12.50 -0.28
CA ASP A 449 1.86 -12.00 -0.83
C ASP A 449 1.26 -12.93 -1.89
N PHE A 450 2.05 -13.76 -2.57
CA PHE A 450 1.55 -14.82 -3.47
C PHE A 450 1.12 -16.07 -2.69
N TYR A 451 1.82 -16.41 -1.60
CA TYR A 451 1.46 -17.57 -0.77
C TYR A 451 0.20 -17.33 0.07
N GLN A 452 -0.01 -16.11 0.61
CA GLN A 452 -1.21 -15.79 1.39
C GLN A 452 -2.55 -16.08 0.68
N PRO A 453 -2.81 -15.63 -0.56
CA PRO A 453 -4.06 -15.91 -1.25
C PRO A 453 -4.19 -17.38 -1.65
N TYR A 454 -3.08 -18.09 -1.89
CA TYR A 454 -3.11 -19.54 -2.10
C TYR A 454 -3.60 -20.26 -0.84
N TYR A 455 -3.04 -19.96 0.33
CA TYR A 455 -3.50 -20.51 1.60
C TYR A 455 -4.89 -20.03 1.99
N ALA A 456 -5.25 -18.79 1.68
CA ALA A 456 -6.61 -18.28 1.90
C ALA A 456 -7.62 -19.02 1.01
N ALA A 457 -7.31 -19.24 -0.27
CA ALA A 457 -8.14 -20.02 -1.19
C ALA A 457 -8.24 -21.50 -0.77
N GLN A 458 -7.14 -22.08 -0.29
CA GLN A 458 -7.12 -23.44 0.27
C GLN A 458 -7.94 -23.51 1.57
N SER A 459 -7.89 -22.48 2.42
CA SER A 459 -8.71 -22.40 3.63
C SER A 459 -10.19 -22.23 3.32
N LEU A 460 -10.55 -21.49 2.25
CA LEU A 460 -11.93 -21.31 1.79
C LEU A 460 -12.47 -22.60 1.16
N SER A 461 -11.67 -23.31 0.38
CA SER A 461 -12.05 -24.61 -0.18
C SER A 461 -12.23 -25.66 0.92
N ALA A 462 -11.35 -25.68 1.93
CA ALA A 462 -11.48 -26.52 3.11
C ALA A 462 -12.70 -26.15 3.97
N ARG A 463 -13.01 -24.86 4.14
CA ARG A 463 -14.20 -24.41 4.87
C ARG A 463 -15.50 -24.77 4.14
N GLY A 464 -15.49 -24.68 2.80
CA GLY A 464 -16.60 -25.06 1.93
C GLY A 464 -16.82 -26.57 1.79
N SER A 465 -15.79 -27.39 1.98
CA SER A 465 -15.92 -28.85 2.09
C SER A 465 -16.39 -29.25 3.49
N ALA A 466 -15.90 -28.59 4.55
CA ALA A 466 -16.37 -28.81 5.93
C ALA A 466 -17.86 -28.47 6.12
N THR A 467 -18.34 -27.35 5.56
CA THR A 467 -19.77 -27.00 5.60
C THR A 467 -20.66 -27.97 4.82
N ARG A 468 -20.18 -28.50 3.68
CA ARG A 468 -20.88 -29.55 2.92
C ARG A 468 -20.88 -30.91 3.64
N ALA A 469 -19.80 -31.26 4.35
CA ALA A 469 -19.75 -32.46 5.17
C ALA A 469 -20.72 -32.35 6.36
N TRP A 470 -20.78 -31.19 7.01
CA TRP A 470 -21.69 -30.92 8.12
C TRP A 470 -23.17 -30.94 7.69
N SER A 471 -23.51 -30.37 6.53
CA SER A 471 -24.89 -30.40 6.02
C SER A 471 -25.34 -31.82 5.64
N ARG A 472 -24.45 -32.65 5.07
CA ARG A 472 -24.74 -34.07 4.80
C ARG A 472 -24.89 -34.91 6.06
N GLY A 473 -24.10 -34.63 7.11
CA GLY A 473 -24.22 -35.29 8.42
C GLY A 473 -25.52 -34.95 9.16
N ARG A 474 -26.08 -33.76 8.94
CA ARG A 474 -27.36 -33.35 9.54
C ARG A 474 -28.56 -34.08 8.93
N HIS A 475 -28.54 -34.36 7.63
CA HIS A 475 -29.62 -35.09 6.96
C HIS A 475 -29.61 -36.61 7.24
N SER A 476 -28.47 -37.20 7.58
CA SER A 476 -28.42 -38.60 8.00
C SER A 476 -28.85 -38.81 9.45
N SER A 477 -28.62 -37.82 10.35
CA SER A 477 -29.03 -37.91 11.75
C SER A 477 -30.53 -37.62 11.95
N THR A 478 -31.14 -36.74 11.15
CA THR A 478 -32.61 -36.51 11.20
C THR A 478 -33.41 -37.72 10.72
N ARG A 479 -32.87 -38.53 9.79
CA ARG A 479 -33.53 -39.77 9.33
C ARG A 479 -33.41 -40.94 10.32
N ARG A 480 -32.45 -40.91 11.26
CA ARG A 480 -32.29 -41.93 12.30
C ARG A 480 -33.06 -41.62 13.59
N ARG A 481 -33.39 -40.35 13.85
CA ARG A 481 -34.19 -39.94 15.02
C ARG A 481 -35.70 -40.09 14.84
N SER A 482 -36.22 -40.25 13.62
CA SER A 482 -37.66 -40.50 13.39
C SER A 482 -38.09 -41.97 13.54
N ARG A 483 -37.19 -42.90 13.89
CA ARG A 483 -37.50 -44.32 14.14
C ARG A 483 -37.32 -44.79 15.59
N ARG A 484 -36.97 -43.91 16.52
CA ARG A 484 -36.90 -44.19 17.96
C ARG A 484 -37.36 -42.96 18.72
N CYS A 485 -38.66 -42.86 18.96
CA CYS A 485 -39.27 -42.23 20.14
C CYS A 485 -40.79 -42.33 19.99
N SER A 486 -41.32 -43.51 20.26
CA SER A 486 -42.72 -43.75 20.64
C SER A 486 -42.68 -44.59 21.90
N SER A 487 -42.47 -43.94 23.04
CA SER A 487 -42.78 -44.47 24.38
C SER A 487 -42.69 -43.32 25.39
N SER A 488 -43.86 -42.92 25.89
CA SER A 488 -44.16 -42.55 27.28
C SER A 488 -43.08 -41.82 28.11
N PHE A 489 -43.35 -40.57 28.50
CA PHE A 489 -43.32 -40.16 29.92
C PHE A 489 -43.95 -38.76 30.13
N SER A 490 -44.73 -38.65 31.21
CA SER A 490 -45.49 -37.47 31.67
C SER A 490 -44.61 -36.33 32.24
N PRO A 491 -45.14 -35.09 32.36
CA PRO A 491 -44.37 -33.92 32.76
C PRO A 491 -44.36 -33.72 34.27
N ALA A 492 -43.18 -33.48 34.84
CA ALA A 492 -43.02 -32.90 36.16
C ALA A 492 -42.64 -31.42 36.02
N THR A 493 -43.51 -30.58 36.58
CA THR A 493 -43.33 -29.16 36.81
C THR A 493 -42.22 -28.91 37.84
N SER A 494 -41.28 -28.00 37.54
CA SER A 494 -40.50 -27.32 38.58
C SER A 494 -40.21 -25.89 38.16
N SER A 495 -40.90 -25.00 38.87
CA SER A 495 -40.68 -23.57 39.05
C SER A 495 -39.25 -23.23 39.45
N TRP A 496 -38.63 -22.25 38.78
CA TRP A 496 -37.54 -21.46 39.38
C TRP A 496 -37.86 -19.97 39.17
N SER A 497 -38.11 -19.34 40.31
CA SER A 497 -38.43 -17.93 40.48
C SER A 497 -37.20 -17.05 40.30
N ALA A 498 -37.48 -15.84 39.84
CA ALA A 498 -36.56 -14.72 39.80
C ALA A 498 -36.09 -14.31 41.20
N GLU A 499 -34.83 -13.90 41.32
CA GLU A 499 -34.38 -13.08 42.43
C GLU A 499 -33.52 -11.92 41.89
N THR A 500 -34.11 -10.75 42.03
CA THR A 500 -33.59 -9.40 41.79
C THR A 500 -32.65 -8.99 42.92
N GLY A 501 -31.53 -8.33 42.62
CA GLY A 501 -30.74 -7.67 43.66
C GLY A 501 -29.53 -6.90 43.12
N SER A 502 -29.63 -5.57 43.13
CA SER A 502 -28.56 -4.58 42.91
C SER A 502 -28.99 -3.31 43.67
N PRO A 503 -28.12 -2.35 44.03
CA PRO A 503 -26.71 -2.40 44.44
C PRO A 503 -26.49 -1.77 45.84
N ALA A 504 -25.30 -1.97 46.44
CA ALA A 504 -24.89 -1.21 47.63
C ALA A 504 -23.50 -0.60 47.44
N THR A 505 -23.49 0.73 47.49
CA THR A 505 -22.36 1.65 47.61
C THR A 505 -21.64 1.48 48.96
N ARG A 506 -20.29 1.51 48.95
CA ARG A 506 -19.50 1.81 50.15
C ARG A 506 -18.39 2.82 49.83
N SER A 507 -18.60 4.00 50.36
CA SER A 507 -17.60 5.04 50.65
C SER A 507 -16.78 4.65 51.89
N SER A 508 -15.47 4.90 51.85
CA SER A 508 -14.62 5.00 53.04
C SER A 508 -13.68 6.20 52.90
N PRO A 509 -13.66 7.10 53.88
CA PRO A 509 -12.50 7.94 54.16
C PRO A 509 -11.94 7.64 55.56
N ALA A 510 -10.62 7.62 55.71
CA ALA A 510 -9.95 8.10 56.92
C ALA A 510 -8.42 8.10 56.77
N SER A 511 -7.89 9.29 56.96
CA SER A 511 -6.54 9.70 57.36
C SER A 511 -5.82 8.79 58.36
N GLY A 512 -4.50 8.64 58.18
CA GLY A 512 -3.55 8.23 59.20
C GLY A 512 -2.20 8.95 58.98
N HIS A 513 -1.78 9.73 59.98
CA HIS A 513 -0.65 10.64 59.98
C HIS A 513 0.58 10.00 60.65
N THR A 514 1.78 10.56 60.38
CA THR A 514 3.08 10.40 61.11
C THR A 514 3.83 9.07 60.89
N ARG A 515 5.16 8.98 60.68
CA ARG A 515 6.32 9.73 61.23
C ARG A 515 7.59 9.59 60.33
N ARG A 516 8.47 10.60 60.39
CA ARG A 516 9.88 10.60 59.93
C ARG A 516 10.75 9.64 60.77
N CYS A 517 11.74 9.01 60.14
CA CYS A 517 13.05 8.74 60.74
C CYS A 517 14.14 8.88 59.68
N THR A 518 14.97 9.89 59.87
CA THR A 518 16.31 10.06 59.30
C THR A 518 17.30 9.19 60.05
N SER A 519 18.19 8.50 59.35
CA SER A 519 19.52 8.17 59.88
C SER A 519 20.53 8.15 58.73
N ALA A 520 21.44 9.11 58.76
CA ALA A 520 22.71 9.06 58.09
C ALA A 520 23.73 8.38 59.03
N ALA A 521 24.58 7.54 58.45
CA ALA A 521 25.95 7.26 58.87
C ALA A 521 26.72 6.85 57.61
#